data_AF-A0A953MQF7-F1
#
_entry.id   AF-A0A953MQF7-F1
#
_cell.length_a   1.000
_cell.length_b   1.000
_cell.length_c   1.000
_cell.angle_alpha   90.00
_cell.angle_beta   90.00
_cell.angle_gamma   90.00
#
_symmetry.space_group_name_H-M   'P 1'
#
loop_
_entity.id
_entity.type
_entity.pdbx_description
1 polymer ?
#
loop_
_entity_poly.entity_id
_entity_poly.type
_entity_poly.pdbx_seq_one_letter_code
_entity_poly.pdbx_strand_id
1 'polypeptide(L)'
;MEINELKQSLIEQRANLQLFLETLLKQRRAIIENNIVSLEESIAAEEQLLMRIHNLEQESKETIKNLVRTHGLKVQNYSLSMLLSAAPAKSEIKLDDLFNLQNIIQRLVNEISRANEHNRVLVNHARSFVRETINSLVNDNSAQLLDRKI
;
A
#
# COMPACT_ATOMS: atom_id res chain seq x y z
N MET A 1 1.92 -27.39 -12.54
CA MET A 1 0.88 -26.45 -12.97
C MET A 1 0.68 -25.38 -11.91
N GLU A 2 0.32 -25.77 -10.68
CA GLU A 2 0.08 -24.88 -9.52
C GLU A 2 1.22 -23.91 -9.16
N ILE A 3 2.49 -24.29 -9.33
CA ILE A 3 3.64 -23.42 -9.02
C ILE A 3 3.80 -22.29 -10.04
N ASN A 4 3.50 -22.56 -11.31
CA ASN A 4 3.55 -21.55 -12.36
C ASN A 4 2.39 -20.55 -12.17
N GLU A 5 1.23 -21.03 -11.75
CA GLU A 5 0.08 -20.19 -11.38
C GLU A 5 0.42 -19.29 -10.19
N LEU A 6 1.03 -19.84 -9.13
CA LEU A 6 1.52 -19.04 -8.01
C LEU A 6 2.55 -17.99 -8.45
N LYS A 7 3.53 -18.39 -9.28
CA LYS A 7 4.53 -17.46 -9.82
C LYS A 7 3.87 -16.33 -10.61
N GLN A 8 2.90 -16.65 -11.46
CA GLN A 8 2.18 -15.66 -12.25
C GLN A 8 1.39 -14.71 -11.35
N SER A 9 0.67 -15.23 -10.37
CA SER A 9 -0.07 -14.41 -9.38
C SER A 9 0.86 -13.45 -8.64
N LEU A 10 2.05 -13.90 -8.22
CA LEU A 10 3.05 -13.05 -7.56
C LEU A 10 3.67 -11.99 -8.49
N ILE A 11 3.85 -12.30 -9.78
CA ILE A 11 4.29 -11.31 -10.79
C ILE A 11 3.23 -10.22 -10.95
N GLU A 12 1.96 -10.60 -11.01
CA GLU A 12 0.85 -9.65 -11.09
C GLU A 12 0.70 -8.84 -9.81
N GLN A 13 0.84 -9.46 -8.64
CA GLN A 13 0.82 -8.78 -7.36
C GLN A 13 1.95 -7.73 -7.28
N ARG A 14 3.17 -8.10 -7.69
CA ARG A 14 4.29 -7.16 -7.80
C ARG A 14 3.96 -5.97 -8.68
N ALA A 15 3.40 -6.20 -9.87
CA ALA A 15 3.06 -5.12 -10.79
C ALA A 15 1.99 -4.18 -10.21
N ASN A 16 0.97 -4.72 -9.55
CA ASN A 16 -0.07 -3.92 -8.91
C ASN A 16 0.47 -3.13 -7.70
N LEU A 17 1.36 -3.70 -6.90
CA LEU A 17 2.02 -2.98 -5.81
C LEU A 17 2.90 -1.83 -6.34
N GLN A 18 3.58 -2.04 -7.46
CA GLN A 18 4.39 -1.01 -8.09
C GLN A 18 3.53 0.16 -8.61
N LEU A 19 2.42 -0.16 -9.27
CA LEU A 19 1.39 0.84 -9.65
C LEU A 19 0.82 1.56 -8.43
N PHE A 20 0.57 0.83 -7.33
CA PHE A 20 0.04 1.43 -6.11
C PHE A 20 1.02 2.40 -5.48
N LEU A 21 2.31 2.05 -5.43
CA LEU A 21 3.35 2.98 -5.00
C LEU A 21 3.35 4.24 -5.88
N GLU A 22 3.35 4.10 -7.20
CA GLU A 22 3.30 5.24 -8.13
C GLU A 22 2.08 6.14 -7.89
N THR A 23 0.91 5.55 -7.66
CA THR A 23 -0.31 6.28 -7.28
C THR A 23 -0.14 7.07 -5.99
N LEU A 24 0.45 6.49 -4.94
CA LEU A 24 0.74 7.22 -3.70
C LEU A 24 1.72 8.37 -3.91
N LEU A 25 2.72 8.20 -4.79
CA LEU A 25 3.63 9.29 -5.15
C LEU A 25 2.92 10.39 -5.97
N LYS A 26 1.95 10.03 -6.81
CA LYS A 26 1.08 10.99 -7.54
C LYS A 26 0.22 11.79 -6.56
N GLN A 27 -0.43 11.13 -5.61
CA GLN A 27 -1.21 11.78 -4.54
C GLN A 27 -0.35 12.79 -3.77
N ARG A 28 0.87 12.37 -3.36
CA ARG A 28 1.81 13.25 -2.67
C ARG A 28 2.08 14.53 -3.45
N ARG A 29 2.35 14.38 -4.75
CA ARG A 29 2.65 15.50 -5.64
C ARG A 29 1.44 16.42 -5.78
N ALA A 30 0.25 15.84 -5.93
CA ALA A 30 -1.01 16.57 -6.00
C ALA A 30 -1.30 17.36 -4.70
N ILE A 31 -1.01 16.80 -3.52
CA ILE A 31 -1.13 17.50 -2.23
C ILE A 31 -0.18 18.70 -2.17
N ILE A 32 1.09 18.52 -2.54
CA ILE A 32 2.10 19.59 -2.52
C ILE A 32 1.75 20.71 -3.50
N GLU A 33 1.26 20.35 -4.69
CA GLU A 33 0.88 21.29 -5.75
C GLU A 33 -0.52 21.90 -5.54
N ASN A 34 -1.23 21.50 -4.48
CA ASN A 34 -2.64 21.86 -4.23
C ASN A 34 -3.56 21.57 -5.44
N ASN A 35 -3.29 20.49 -6.16
CA ASN A 35 -4.04 20.07 -7.33
C ASN A 35 -5.14 19.06 -6.93
N ILE A 36 -6.31 19.59 -6.57
CA ILE A 36 -7.44 18.79 -6.07
C ILE A 36 -7.90 17.75 -7.10
N VAL A 37 -7.98 18.13 -8.38
CA VAL A 37 -8.42 17.21 -9.45
C VAL A 37 -7.49 16.00 -9.56
N SER A 38 -6.17 16.24 -9.60
CA SER A 38 -5.17 15.15 -9.64
C SER A 38 -5.20 14.30 -8.36
N LEU A 39 -5.51 14.91 -7.22
CA LEU A 39 -5.66 14.19 -5.95
C LEU A 39 -6.87 13.25 -5.99
N GLU A 40 -8.03 13.74 -6.42
CA GLU A 40 -9.25 12.94 -6.55
C GLU A 40 -9.09 11.77 -7.53
N GLU A 41 -8.50 12.02 -8.70
CA GLU A 41 -8.18 10.97 -9.67
C GLU A 41 -7.28 9.88 -9.09
N SER A 42 -6.27 10.29 -8.31
CA SER A 42 -5.32 9.35 -7.72
C SER A 42 -5.88 8.60 -6.51
N ILE A 43 -6.85 9.15 -5.79
CA ILE A 43 -7.63 8.43 -4.77
C ILE A 43 -8.49 7.35 -5.43
N ALA A 44 -9.21 7.69 -6.51
CA ALA A 44 -10.03 6.71 -7.23
C ALA A 44 -9.19 5.55 -7.81
N ALA A 45 -7.99 5.86 -8.31
CA ALA A 45 -7.04 4.84 -8.77
C ALA A 45 -6.52 3.95 -7.63
N GLU A 46 -6.27 4.52 -6.45
CA GLU A 46 -5.89 3.76 -5.25
C GLU A 46 -6.98 2.77 -4.85
N GLU A 47 -8.25 3.18 -4.79
CA GLU A 47 -9.36 2.29 -4.39
C GLU A 47 -9.48 1.07 -5.32
N GLN A 48 -9.36 1.29 -6.64
CA GLN A 48 -9.38 0.22 -7.62
C GLN A 48 -8.18 -0.75 -7.46
N LEU A 49 -6.99 -0.20 -7.24
CA LEU A 49 -5.78 -1.01 -7.04
C LEU A 49 -5.84 -1.82 -5.75
N LEU A 50 -6.36 -1.26 -4.65
CA LEU A 50 -6.50 -1.96 -3.38
C LEU A 50 -7.41 -3.19 -3.50
N MET A 51 -8.55 -3.07 -4.21
CA MET A 51 -9.41 -4.23 -4.48
C MET A 51 -8.68 -5.31 -5.28
N ARG A 52 -7.92 -4.93 -6.30
CA ARG A 52 -7.17 -5.89 -7.14
C ARG A 52 -6.06 -6.58 -6.35
N ILE A 53 -5.31 -5.84 -5.53
CA ILE A 53 -4.26 -6.38 -4.66
C ILE A 53 -4.87 -7.38 -3.67
N HIS A 54 -6.01 -7.02 -3.05
CA HIS A 54 -6.69 -7.89 -2.10
C HIS A 54 -7.13 -9.21 -2.73
N ASN A 55 -7.73 -9.17 -3.93
CA ASN A 55 -8.18 -10.37 -4.64
C ASN A 55 -7.01 -11.29 -4.99
N LEU A 56 -5.92 -10.74 -5.55
CA LEU A 56 -4.71 -11.49 -5.87
C LEU A 56 -4.07 -12.12 -4.62
N GLU A 57 -4.11 -11.43 -3.48
CA GLU A 57 -3.62 -11.97 -2.22
C GLU A 57 -4.44 -13.19 -1.76
N GLN A 58 -5.78 -13.13 -1.88
CA GLN A 58 -6.63 -14.28 -1.56
C GLN A 58 -6.38 -15.46 -2.51
N GLU A 59 -6.26 -15.20 -3.81
CA GLU A 59 -5.94 -16.22 -4.81
C GLU A 59 -4.58 -16.89 -4.55
N SER A 60 -3.55 -16.09 -4.27
CA SER A 60 -2.21 -16.57 -3.89
C SER A 60 -2.27 -17.44 -2.63
N LYS A 61 -3.05 -17.03 -1.62
CA LYS A 61 -3.21 -17.78 -0.37
C LYS A 61 -3.89 -19.13 -0.57
N GLU A 62 -4.94 -19.19 -1.38
CA GLU A 62 -5.59 -20.46 -1.71
C GLU A 62 -4.69 -21.35 -2.57
N THR A 63 -3.92 -20.78 -3.50
CA THR A 63 -2.92 -21.53 -4.28
C THR A 63 -1.83 -22.12 -3.38
N ILE A 64 -1.31 -21.36 -2.43
CA ILE A 64 -0.33 -21.84 -1.42
C ILE A 64 -0.93 -22.98 -0.59
N LYS A 65 -2.17 -22.84 -0.15
CA LYS A 65 -2.88 -23.86 0.64
C LYS A 65 -3.07 -25.15 -0.14
N ASN A 66 -3.39 -25.06 -1.43
CA ASN A 66 -3.47 -26.23 -2.32
C ASN A 66 -2.10 -26.89 -2.48
N LEU A 67 -1.05 -26.11 -2.78
CA LEU A 67 0.32 -26.64 -2.89
C LEU A 67 0.78 -27.37 -1.63
N VAL A 68 0.50 -26.79 -0.46
CA VAL A 68 0.81 -27.38 0.85
C VAL A 68 0.08 -28.72 1.03
N ARG A 69 -1.20 -28.80 0.68
CA ARG A 69 -2.00 -30.04 0.76
C ARG A 69 -1.50 -31.10 -0.22
N THR A 70 -1.34 -30.73 -1.48
CA THR A 70 -0.88 -31.62 -2.57
C THR A 70 0.48 -32.22 -2.26
N HIS A 71 1.40 -31.42 -1.70
CA HIS A 71 2.74 -31.87 -1.37
C HIS A 71 2.87 -32.35 0.09
N GLY A 72 1.78 -32.44 0.87
CA GLY A 72 1.80 -32.90 2.26
C GLY A 72 2.76 -32.11 3.16
N LEU A 73 2.91 -30.81 2.93
CA LEU A 73 3.79 -29.94 3.71
C LEU A 73 3.12 -29.64 5.06
N LYS A 74 3.87 -29.75 6.15
CA LYS A 74 3.41 -29.36 7.48
C LYS A 74 3.81 -27.91 7.73
N VAL A 75 2.93 -26.98 7.43
CA VAL A 75 3.11 -25.55 7.73
C VAL A 75 2.09 -25.11 8.79
N GLN A 76 2.52 -24.26 9.71
CA GLN A 76 1.61 -23.69 10.72
C GLN A 76 0.66 -22.65 10.10
N ASN A 77 1.11 -21.95 9.06
CA ASN A 77 0.35 -20.94 8.33
C ASN A 77 0.60 -21.05 6.82
N TYR A 78 -0.44 -20.77 6.02
CA TYR A 78 -0.39 -20.79 4.55
C TYR A 78 0.19 -19.49 3.99
N SER A 79 1.46 -19.21 4.30
CA SER A 79 2.20 -18.08 3.74
C SER A 79 3.25 -18.53 2.72
N LEU A 80 3.62 -17.61 1.81
CA LEU A 80 4.68 -17.86 0.84
C LEU A 80 6.02 -18.19 1.53
N SER A 81 6.34 -17.51 2.64
CA SER A 81 7.56 -17.80 3.43
C SER A 81 7.61 -19.23 3.95
N MET A 82 6.48 -19.75 4.43
CA MET A 82 6.41 -21.11 4.99
C MET A 82 6.39 -22.17 3.88
N LEU A 83 5.78 -21.86 2.73
CA LEU A 83 5.89 -22.69 1.54
C LEU A 83 7.37 -22.81 1.10
N LEU A 84 8.06 -21.67 1.01
CA LEU A 84 9.45 -21.60 0.55
C LEU A 84 10.44 -22.25 1.51
N SER A 85 10.14 -22.31 2.80
CA SER A 85 10.98 -23.03 3.79
C SER A 85 10.73 -24.54 3.81
N ALA A 86 9.49 -24.99 3.51
CA ALA A 86 9.11 -26.40 3.56
C ALA A 86 9.34 -27.16 2.24
N ALA A 87 9.27 -26.47 1.10
CA ALA A 87 9.36 -27.06 -0.24
C ALA A 87 10.77 -27.59 -0.65
N PRO A 88 11.91 -27.01 -0.22
CA PRO A 88 13.25 -27.53 -0.58
C PRO A 88 13.51 -28.98 -0.14
N ALA A 89 12.78 -29.48 0.86
CA ALA A 89 12.85 -30.87 1.30
C ALA A 89 12.28 -31.87 0.28
N LYS A 90 11.63 -31.40 -0.79
CA LYS A 90 11.05 -32.20 -1.88
C LYS A 90 11.56 -31.65 -3.22
N SER A 91 12.69 -32.19 -3.68
CA SER A 91 13.67 -31.64 -4.64
C SER A 91 13.24 -31.32 -6.08
N GLU A 92 11.96 -31.10 -6.37
CA GLU A 92 11.47 -30.93 -7.76
C GLU A 92 11.02 -29.51 -8.10
N ILE A 93 11.11 -28.56 -7.17
CA ILE A 93 10.61 -27.19 -7.37
C ILE A 93 11.76 -26.19 -7.42
N LYS A 94 11.96 -25.51 -8.55
CA LYS A 94 12.86 -24.35 -8.66
C LYS A 94 12.17 -23.14 -8.01
N LEU A 95 12.55 -22.84 -6.77
CA LEU A 95 11.92 -21.80 -5.94
C LEU A 95 12.67 -20.45 -5.95
N ASP A 96 13.85 -20.37 -6.55
CA ASP A 96 14.70 -19.17 -6.52
C ASP A 96 13.96 -17.93 -7.05
N ASP A 97 13.16 -18.11 -8.12
CA ASP A 97 12.33 -17.05 -8.68
C ASP A 97 11.25 -16.57 -7.69
N LEU A 98 10.68 -17.48 -6.90
CA LEU A 98 9.65 -17.14 -5.89
C LEU A 98 10.26 -16.43 -4.68
N PHE A 99 11.45 -16.83 -4.25
CA PHE A 99 12.21 -16.12 -3.22
C PHE A 99 12.53 -14.68 -3.64
N ASN A 100 13.00 -14.51 -4.88
CA ASN A 100 13.27 -13.19 -5.42
C ASN A 100 12.00 -12.33 -5.49
N LEU A 101 10.89 -12.89 -5.97
CA LEU A 101 9.60 -12.20 -6.00
C LEU A 101 9.12 -11.82 -4.59
N GLN A 102 9.23 -12.71 -3.62
CA GLN A 102 8.88 -12.42 -2.22
C GLN A 102 9.67 -11.23 -1.68
N ASN A 103 11.00 -11.22 -1.89
CA ASN A 103 11.86 -10.14 -1.43
C ASN A 103 11.55 -8.80 -2.12
N ILE A 104 11.16 -8.82 -3.40
CA ILE A 104 10.73 -7.62 -4.11
C ILE A 104 9.39 -7.11 -3.56
N ILE A 105 8.40 -8.00 -3.41
CA ILE A 105 7.08 -7.67 -2.86
C ILE A 105 7.21 -7.09 -1.45
N GLN A 106 8.03 -7.71 -0.59
CA GLN A 106 8.25 -7.21 0.78
C GLN A 106 8.87 -5.80 0.79
N ARG A 107 9.81 -5.53 -0.12
CA ARG A 107 10.39 -4.18 -0.27
C ARG A 107 9.34 -3.17 -0.73
N LEU A 108 8.54 -3.52 -1.73
CA LEU A 108 7.46 -2.65 -2.22
C LEU A 108 6.45 -2.34 -1.12
N VAL A 109 6.01 -3.33 -0.35
CA VAL A 109 5.08 -3.12 0.79
C VAL A 109 5.68 -2.15 1.81
N ASN A 110 6.97 -2.28 2.13
CA ASN A 110 7.65 -1.37 3.05
C ASN A 110 7.76 0.05 2.49
N GLU A 111 7.96 0.21 1.18
CA GLU A 111 7.99 1.53 0.51
C GLU A 111 6.61 2.17 0.46
N ILE A 112 5.58 1.40 0.12
CA ILE A 112 4.16 1.81 0.14
C ILE A 112 3.78 2.29 1.54
N SER A 113 4.13 1.54 2.59
CA SER A 113 3.85 1.93 3.97
C SER A 113 4.49 3.27 4.33
N ARG A 114 5.73 3.53 3.89
CA ARG A 114 6.40 4.81 4.13
C ARG A 114 5.77 5.94 3.32
N ALA A 115 5.46 5.70 2.04
CA ALA A 115 4.82 6.68 1.18
C ALA A 115 3.45 7.10 1.72
N ASN A 116 2.64 6.14 2.15
CA ASN A 116 1.34 6.38 2.76
C ASN A 116 1.46 7.18 4.07
N GLU A 117 2.43 6.83 4.93
CA GLU A 117 2.68 7.58 6.16
C GLU A 117 3.07 9.04 5.89
N HIS A 118 3.93 9.29 4.90
CA HIS A 118 4.27 10.65 4.49
C HIS A 118 3.05 11.42 3.96
N ASN A 119 2.21 10.78 3.13
CA ASN A 119 0.98 11.40 2.64
C ASN A 119 0.03 11.75 3.79
N ARG A 120 -0.12 10.87 4.78
CA ARG A 120 -0.90 11.12 6.01
C ARG A 120 -0.41 12.35 6.76
N VAL A 121 0.91 12.48 6.93
CA VAL A 121 1.53 13.64 7.59
C VAL A 121 1.21 14.93 6.83
N LEU A 122 1.36 14.94 5.50
CA LEU A 122 1.05 16.11 4.66
C LEU A 122 -0.42 16.53 4.78
N VAL A 123 -1.34 15.57 4.70
CA VAL A 123 -2.78 15.82 4.85
C VAL A 123 -3.09 16.41 6.23
N ASN A 124 -2.49 15.87 7.29
CA ASN A 124 -2.67 16.39 8.64
C ASN A 124 -2.16 17.83 8.79
N HIS A 125 -0.99 18.14 8.22
CA HIS A 125 -0.47 19.50 8.21
C HIS A 125 -1.38 20.47 7.43
N ALA A 126 -1.84 20.08 6.24
CA ALA A 126 -2.77 20.89 5.45
C ALA A 126 -4.06 21.18 6.24
N ARG A 127 -4.62 20.19 6.93
CA ARG A 127 -5.80 20.36 7.78
C ARG A 127 -5.56 21.31 8.96
N SER A 128 -4.41 21.19 9.64
CA SER A 128 -4.04 22.10 10.73
C SER A 128 -3.90 23.53 10.23
N PHE A 129 -3.22 23.73 9.11
CA PHE A 129 -3.05 25.05 8.49
C PHE A 129 -4.39 25.71 8.13
N VAL A 130 -5.30 24.96 7.50
CA VAL A 130 -6.67 25.44 7.20
C VAL A 130 -7.41 25.83 8.47
N ARG A 131 -7.33 25.00 9.53
CA ARG A 131 -7.96 25.29 10.82
C ARG A 131 -7.41 26.56 11.46
N GLU A 132 -6.09 26.72 11.49
CA GLU A 132 -5.42 27.91 12.01
C GLU A 132 -5.81 29.16 11.22
N THR A 133 -5.87 29.06 9.90
CA THR A 133 -6.29 30.17 9.02
C THR A 133 -7.73 30.60 9.31
N ILE A 134 -8.66 29.64 9.44
CA ILE A 134 -10.05 29.92 9.80
C ILE A 134 -10.13 30.58 11.17
N ASN A 135 -9.40 30.03 12.16
CA ASN A 135 -9.39 30.58 13.52
C ASN A 135 -8.88 32.02 13.55
N SER A 136 -7.82 32.34 12.79
CA SER A 136 -7.32 33.72 12.69
C SER A 136 -8.36 34.66 12.08
N LEU A 137 -9.02 34.25 10.98
CA LEU A 137 -10.07 35.06 10.34
C LEU A 137 -11.29 35.29 11.24
N VAL A 138 -11.67 34.28 12.04
CA VAL A 138 -12.83 34.38 12.95
C VAL A 138 -12.46 35.19 14.21
N ASN A 139 -11.27 34.98 14.76
CA ASN A 139 -10.85 35.63 16.01
C ASN A 139 -10.38 37.07 15.80
N ASP A 140 -9.84 37.45 14.64
CA ASP A 140 -9.53 38.86 14.32
C ASP A 140 -10.80 39.73 14.29
N ASN A 141 -11.98 39.15 14.00
CA ASN A 141 -13.26 39.85 14.10
C ASN A 141 -13.79 39.96 15.55
N SER A 142 -13.17 39.25 16.51
CA SER A 142 -13.54 39.27 17.93
C SER A 142 -12.56 40.04 18.82
N ALA A 143 -11.40 40.43 18.27
CA ALA A 143 -10.52 41.41 18.90
C ALA A 143 -11.23 42.76 18.88
N GLN A 144 -11.96 43.04 19.96
CA GLN A 144 -12.44 44.37 20.25
C GLN A 144 -11.26 45.33 20.04
N LEU A 145 -11.43 46.23 19.08
CA LEU A 145 -10.96 47.61 19.18
C LEU A 145 -11.49 48.15 20.51
N LEU A 146 -10.88 47.76 21.64
CA LEU A 146 -11.10 48.37 22.93
C LEU A 146 -10.53 49.77 22.81
N ASP A 147 -11.45 50.62 22.37
CA ASP A 147 -11.58 52.04 22.57
C ASP A 147 -10.35 52.66 23.24
N ARG A 148 -9.53 53.32 22.42
CA ARG A 148 -8.63 54.37 22.89
C ARG A 148 -9.49 55.39 23.64
N LYS A 149 -9.42 55.40 24.97
CA LYS A 149 -9.66 56.62 25.73
C LYS A 149 -8.50 56.93 26.66
N ILE A 150 -7.94 58.09 26.35
CA ILE A 150 -7.05 58.96 27.13
C ILE A 150 -7.67 59.22 28.49
#